data_AF-A0A367UCX1-F1
#
_entry.id   AF-A0A367UCX1-F1
#
_cell.length_a   1.000
_cell.length_b   1.000
_cell.length_c   1.000
_cell.angle_alpha   90.00
_cell.angle_beta   90.00
_cell.angle_gamma   90.00
#
_symmetry.space_group_name_H-M   'P 1'
#
loop_
_entity.id
_entity.type
_entity.pdbx_description
1 polymer ?
#
loop_
_entity_poly.entity_id
_entity_poly.type
_entity_poly.pdbx_seq_one_letter_code
_entity_poly.pdbx_strand_id
1 'polypeptide(L)'
;MTITRTTHRTVTFFHPFRLEGYDELFQPGTYEVETLEELDLMAATRSYKKVKSNLHIWSRDDKTTSERVLVLDPVILDSALVLDSDPLREEERARMIGETGNDAGQDDGEGPGNAGDDDSPSHTTEPGRAFRLSQPDQRTP
;
A
#
# COMPACT_ATOMS: atom_id res chain seq x y z
N MET A 1 12.13 6.76 42.37
CA MET A 1 11.11 5.89 41.76
C MET A 1 10.58 6.64 40.54
N THR A 2 10.65 6.06 39.34
CA THR A 2 10.04 6.66 38.14
C THR A 2 8.61 6.13 38.00
N ILE A 3 7.71 6.95 37.46
CA ILE A 3 6.33 6.55 37.16
C ILE A 3 6.31 6.06 35.73
N THR A 4 6.07 4.77 35.54
CA THR A 4 5.97 4.14 34.22
C THR A 4 4.55 3.67 33.94
N ARG A 5 4.20 3.62 32.65
CA ARG A 5 2.99 2.95 32.15
C ARG A 5 3.34 2.14 30.92
N THR A 6 2.63 1.05 30.70
CA THR A 6 2.75 0.24 29.48
C THR A 6 1.47 0.40 28.67
N THR A 7 1.61 0.79 27.42
CA THR A 7 0.49 0.95 26.48
C THR A 7 0.57 -0.16 25.43
N HIS A 8 -0.55 -0.82 25.16
CA HIS A 8 -0.65 -1.87 24.17
C HIS A 8 -1.31 -1.30 22.92
N ARG A 9 -0.74 -1.58 21.75
CA ARG A 9 -1.31 -1.17 20.46
C ARG A 9 -1.08 -2.26 19.42
N THR A 10 -1.95 -2.28 18.43
CA THR A 10 -1.81 -3.16 17.28
C THR A 10 -1.41 -2.32 16.07
N VAL A 11 -0.39 -2.77 15.34
CA VAL A 11 0.09 -2.12 14.11
C VAL A 11 0.03 -3.11 12.96
N THR A 12 -0.24 -2.62 11.76
CA THR A 12 -0.31 -3.43 10.55
C THR A 12 0.75 -2.96 9.57
N PHE A 13 1.55 -3.90 9.08
CA PHE A 13 2.50 -3.69 7.99
C PHE A 13 1.93 -4.33 6.72
N PHE A 14 1.82 -3.56 5.65
CA PHE A 14 1.32 -4.03 4.36
C PHE A 14 2.42 -4.70 3.52
N HIS A 15 3.68 -4.37 3.80
CA HIS A 15 4.83 -4.87 3.08
C HIS A 15 5.85 -5.54 4.01
N PRO A 16 6.70 -6.44 3.47
CA PRO A 16 7.84 -6.95 4.22
C PRO A 16 8.75 -5.80 4.66
N PHE A 17 9.12 -5.79 5.93
CA PHE A 17 9.89 -4.71 6.54
C PHE A 17 11.11 -5.23 7.30
N ARG A 18 12.08 -4.35 7.52
CA ARG A 18 13.28 -4.60 8.31
C ARG A 18 13.31 -3.62 9.47
N LEU A 19 13.79 -4.08 10.62
CA LEU A 19 13.98 -3.25 11.80
C LEU A 19 15.47 -3.08 12.04
N GLU A 20 15.91 -1.84 12.31
CA GLU A 20 17.30 -1.59 12.66
C GLU A 20 17.68 -2.40 13.91
N GLY A 21 18.83 -3.08 13.85
CA GLY A 21 19.26 -4.03 14.89
C GLY A 21 18.83 -5.48 14.65
N TYR A 22 18.01 -5.75 13.63
CA TYR A 22 17.60 -7.09 13.23
C TYR A 22 17.88 -7.31 11.74
N ASP A 23 18.71 -8.29 11.40
CA ASP A 23 18.99 -8.66 10.00
C ASP A 23 17.88 -9.53 9.36
N GLU A 24 16.82 -9.78 10.12
CA GLU A 24 15.66 -10.56 9.70
C GLU A 24 14.71 -9.69 8.86
N LEU A 25 14.14 -10.30 7.81
CA LEU A 25 13.05 -9.70 7.04
C LEU A 25 11.72 -10.17 7.62
N PHE A 26 10.97 -9.24 8.19
CA PHE A 26 9.65 -9.52 8.75
C PHE A 26 8.60 -9.55 7.65
N GLN A 27 7.63 -10.44 7.81
CA GLN A 27 6.52 -10.56 6.87
C GLN A 27 5.52 -9.41 7.05
N PRO A 28 4.74 -9.06 6.02
CA PRO A 28 3.60 -8.19 6.21
C PRO A 28 2.56 -8.88 7.09
N GLY A 29 1.86 -8.09 7.90
CA GLY A 29 0.86 -8.62 8.82
C GLY A 29 0.56 -7.67 9.97
N THR A 30 -0.24 -8.18 10.89
CA THR A 30 -0.66 -7.47 12.09
C THR A 30 0.17 -7.92 13.28
N TYR A 31 0.75 -6.96 13.98
CA TYR A 31 1.64 -7.19 15.10
C TYR A 31 1.15 -6.45 16.34
N GLU A 32 1.33 -7.08 17.49
CA GLU A 32 1.08 -6.46 18.79
C GLU A 32 2.36 -5.77 19.29
N VAL A 33 2.19 -4.54 19.77
CA VAL A 33 3.26 -3.70 20.26
C VAL A 33 2.92 -3.24 21.66
N GLU A 34 3.79 -3.53 22.61
CA GLU A 34 3.78 -2.87 23.91
C GLU A 34 4.77 -1.72 23.89
N THR A 35 4.35 -0.53 24.30
CA THR A 35 5.24 0.61 24.48
C THR A 35 5.32 0.96 25.95
N LEU A 36 6.54 0.89 26.50
CA LEU A 36 6.84 1.39 27.82
C LEU A 36 7.01 2.91 27.73
N GLU A 37 6.19 3.62 28.48
CA GLU A 37 6.25 5.07 28.60
C GLU A 37 6.63 5.45 30.04
N GLU A 38 7.48 6.46 30.17
CA GLU A 38 7.87 7.02 31.46
C GLU A 38 7.32 8.44 31.58
N LEU A 39 6.78 8.79 32.75
CA LEU A 39 6.37 10.15 33.04
C LEU A 39 7.60 11.06 33.01
N ASP A 40 7.57 12.06 32.15
CA ASP A 40 8.57 13.10 32.10
C ASP A 40 8.35 14.08 33.25
N LEU A 41 9.11 13.86 34.33
CA LEU A 41 9.07 14.70 35.54
C LEU A 41 9.62 16.12 35.31
N MET A 42 10.34 16.35 34.21
CA MET A 42 10.88 17.67 33.86
C MET A 42 9.96 18.47 32.94
N ALA A 43 8.92 17.85 32.39
CA ALA A 43 7.94 18.54 31.57
C ALA A 43 7.07 19.49 32.42
N ALA A 44 6.77 20.68 31.88
CA ALA A 44 5.89 21.66 32.53
C ALA A 44 4.44 21.16 32.72
N THR A 45 4.08 20.08 32.05
CA THR A 45 2.78 19.39 32.12
C THR A 45 2.99 17.89 32.30
N ARG A 46 1.93 17.17 32.68
CA ARG A 46 1.98 15.71 32.81
C ARG A 46 2.13 15.06 31.42
N SER A 47 3.38 14.82 31.02
CA SER A 47 3.75 14.27 29.72
C SER A 47 4.44 12.91 29.89
N TYR A 48 4.20 11.98 28.97
CA TYR A 48 4.82 10.66 28.99
C TYR A 48 5.69 10.51 27.74
N LYS A 49 6.95 10.10 27.92
CA LYS A 49 7.88 9.82 26.81
C LYS A 49 7.93 8.31 26.57
N LYS A 50 7.91 7.90 25.30
CA LYS A 50 8.12 6.50 24.93
C LYS A 50 9.60 6.17 25.19
N VAL A 51 9.85 5.12 25.97
CA VAL A 51 11.21 4.71 26.35
C VAL A 51 11.62 3.43 25.63
N LYS A 52 10.68 2.52 25.39
CA LYS A 52 10.95 1.21 24.79
C LYS A 52 9.71 0.67 24.10
N SER A 53 9.89 -0.04 22.99
CA SER A 53 8.83 -0.79 22.33
C SER A 53 9.17 -2.29 22.28
N ASN A 54 8.22 -3.12 22.65
CA ASN A 54 8.26 -4.57 22.51
C ASN A 54 7.33 -4.96 21.36
N LEU A 55 7.85 -5.60 20.32
CA LEU A 55 7.06 -6.13 19.22
C LEU A 55 6.88 -7.64 19.40
N HIS A 56 5.64 -8.10 19.48
CA HIS A 56 5.31 -9.51 19.65
C HIS A 56 5.12 -10.15 18.28
N ILE A 57 5.97 -11.14 17.99
CA ILE A 57 5.95 -11.91 16.76
C ILE A 57 5.47 -13.31 17.11
N TRP A 58 4.33 -13.67 16.53
CA TRP A 58 3.72 -14.97 16.68
C TRP A 58 4.04 -15.80 15.44
N SER A 59 4.88 -16.82 15.59
CA SER A 59 5.12 -17.81 14.55
C SER A 59 4.27 -19.04 14.83
N ARG A 60 3.38 -19.38 13.91
CA ARG A 60 2.58 -20.60 13.97
C ARG A 60 3.16 -21.62 13.00
N ASP A 61 3.84 -22.60 13.53
CA ASP A 61 4.26 -23.79 12.80
C ASP A 61 3.23 -24.92 13.03
N ASP A 62 3.15 -25.90 12.12
CA ASP A 62 2.12 -26.96 12.15
C ASP A 62 2.06 -27.75 13.47
N LYS A 63 3.14 -27.71 14.26
CA LYS A 63 3.25 -28.40 15.55
C LYS A 63 3.42 -27.49 16.76
N THR A 64 3.79 -26.22 16.58
CA THR A 64 4.16 -25.34 17.70
C THR A 64 3.83 -23.88 17.40
N THR A 65 3.20 -23.20 18.36
CA THR A 65 3.12 -21.73 18.35
C THR A 65 4.29 -21.19 19.17
N SER A 66 5.13 -20.37 18.56
CA SER A 66 6.25 -19.71 19.22
C SER A 66 6.00 -18.21 19.26
N GLU A 67 6.09 -17.63 20.45
CA GLU A 67 6.05 -16.19 20.66
C GLU A 67 7.48 -15.67 20.80
N ARG A 68 7.80 -14.61 20.06
CA ARG A 68 9.09 -13.92 20.14
C ARG A 68 8.83 -12.44 20.38
N VAL A 69 9.41 -11.91 21.45
CA VAL A 69 9.34 -10.48 21.75
C VAL A 69 10.63 -9.81 21.31
N LEU A 70 10.53 -8.88 20.37
CA LEU A 70 11.64 -8.03 19.94
C LEU A 70 11.63 -6.75 20.76
N VAL A 71 12.80 -6.34 21.23
CA VAL A 71 12.99 -5.11 21.98
C VAL A 71 13.64 -4.10 21.06
N LEU A 72 12.91 -3.03 20.74
CA LEU A 72 13.36 -2.00 19.82
C LEU A 72 13.06 -0.60 20.35
N ASP A 73 13.77 0.38 19.80
CA ASP A 73 13.51 1.78 20.07
C ASP A 73 12.17 2.19 19.42
N PRO A 74 11.31 2.97 20.12
CA PRO A 74 10.07 3.47 19.54
C PRO A 74 10.25 4.24 18.23
N VAL A 75 11.41 4.89 18.00
CA VAL A 75 11.68 5.65 16.76
C VAL A 75 11.88 4.71 15.57
N ILE A 76 12.51 3.55 15.77
CA ILE A 76 12.73 2.55 14.70
C ILE A 76 11.39 2.01 14.23
N LEU A 77 10.48 1.70 15.16
CA LEU A 77 9.13 1.22 14.85
C LEU A 77 8.32 2.26 14.07
N ASP A 78 8.38 3.51 14.49
CA ASP A 78 7.65 4.62 13.86
C ASP A 78 8.15 4.85 12.43
N SER A 79 9.47 4.86 12.25
CA SER A 79 10.12 4.99 10.94
C SER A 79 9.72 3.84 10.00
N ALA A 80 9.67 2.60 10.49
CA ALA A 80 9.23 1.46 9.70
C ALA A 80 7.76 1.57 9.25
N LEU A 81 6.88 2.10 10.11
CA LEU A 81 5.46 2.31 9.78
C LEU A 81 5.26 3.44 8.77
N VAL A 82 6.04 4.52 8.89
CA VAL A 82 6.04 5.62 7.91
C VAL A 82 6.49 5.12 6.55
N LEU A 83 7.56 4.33 6.50
CA LEU A 83 8.06 3.73 5.26
C LEU A 83 7.08 2.75 4.61
N ASP A 84 6.35 1.96 5.40
CA ASP A 84 5.35 1.03 4.91
C ASP A 84 4.11 1.73 4.33
N SER A 85 3.78 2.90 4.88
CA SER A 85 2.63 3.71 4.47
C SER A 85 2.93 4.68 3.33
N ASP A 86 4.18 4.77 2.85
CA ASP A 86 4.59 5.73 1.83
C ASP A 86 4.16 5.28 0.42
N PRO A 87 3.21 5.99 -0.23
CA PRO A 87 2.67 5.61 -1.53
C PRO A 87 3.62 5.90 -2.70
N LEU A 88 4.65 6.76 -2.52
CA LEU A 88 5.57 7.11 -3.61
C LEU A 88 6.41 5.89 -4.03
N ARG A 89 6.68 4.96 -3.11
CA ARG A 89 7.34 3.69 -3.42
C ARG A 89 6.49 2.80 -4.33
N GLU A 90 5.16 2.90 -4.25
CA GLU A 90 4.22 2.15 -5.09
C GLU A 90 4.13 2.77 -6.49
N GLU A 91 4.04 4.09 -6.60
CA GLU A 91 4.00 4.81 -7.88
C GLU A 91 5.33 4.73 -8.64
N GLU A 92 6.47 4.83 -7.95
CA GLU A 92 7.80 4.70 -8.57
C GLU A 92 8.07 3.26 -9.04
N ARG A 93 7.61 2.25 -8.30
CA ARG A 93 7.59 0.84 -8.77
C ARG A 93 6.68 0.65 -9.98
N ALA A 94 5.47 1.22 -9.95
CA ALA A 94 4.52 1.10 -11.04
C ALA A 94 5.10 1.68 -12.35
N ARG A 95 5.89 2.76 -12.26
CA ARG A 95 6.61 3.32 -13.40
C ARG A 95 7.73 2.41 -13.90
N MET A 96 8.51 1.77 -13.03
CA MET A 96 9.60 0.86 -13.46
C MET A 96 9.10 -0.43 -14.13
N ILE A 97 7.92 -0.95 -13.75
CA ILE A 97 7.34 -2.18 -14.32
C ILE A 97 6.68 -1.92 -15.70
N GLY A 98 6.41 -0.67 -16.06
CA GLY A 98 5.83 -0.30 -17.36
C GLY A 98 6.82 -0.17 -18.52
N GLU A 99 8.14 -0.16 -18.26
CA GLU A 99 9.16 0.19 -19.26
C GLU A 99 9.94 -1.02 -19.82
N THR A 100 9.41 -2.25 -19.73
CA THR A 100 10.10 -3.46 -20.26
C THR A 100 9.33 -4.25 -21.31
N GLY A 101 8.38 -3.65 -22.03
CA GLY A 101 7.67 -4.39 -23.06
C GLY A 101 6.96 -3.56 -24.10
N ASN A 102 7.70 -2.91 -25.02
CA ASN A 102 7.24 -2.74 -26.40
C ASN A 102 8.33 -2.28 -27.40
N ASP A 103 9.53 -2.87 -27.35
CA ASP A 103 10.48 -2.79 -28.48
C ASP A 103 10.52 -4.15 -29.20
N ALA A 104 9.34 -4.62 -29.62
CA ALA A 104 9.25 -5.68 -30.61
C ALA A 104 9.24 -4.96 -31.97
N GLY A 105 10.37 -5.05 -32.67
CA GLY A 105 10.56 -4.46 -33.99
C GLY A 105 9.43 -4.82 -34.94
N GLN A 106 8.78 -3.79 -35.47
CA GLN A 106 7.90 -3.92 -36.63
C GLN A 106 8.80 -3.87 -37.89
N ASP A 107 9.37 -5.03 -38.21
CA ASP A 107 9.76 -5.39 -39.57
C ASP A 107 8.47 -5.70 -40.33
N ASP A 108 8.12 -4.89 -41.32
CA ASP A 108 7.11 -5.25 -42.33
C ASP A 108 7.63 -4.82 -43.70
N GLY A 109 8.49 -5.69 -44.26
CA GLY A 109 8.63 -5.81 -45.70
C GLY A 109 7.41 -6.53 -46.30
N GLU A 110 7.15 -6.20 -47.57
CA GLU A 110 6.34 -6.94 -48.55
C GLU A 110 4.81 -6.72 -48.55
N GLY A 111 4.38 -5.73 -49.33
CA GLY A 111 3.06 -5.74 -49.96
C GLY A 111 3.13 -6.37 -51.35
N PRO A 112 2.31 -7.39 -51.68
CA PRO A 112 2.00 -7.71 -53.06
C PRO A 112 0.77 -6.89 -53.50
N GLY A 113 0.90 -6.29 -54.68
CA GLY A 113 -0.16 -5.49 -55.28
C GLY A 113 -1.40 -6.32 -55.62
N ASN A 114 -2.55 -5.65 -55.65
CA ASN A 114 -3.67 -6.10 -56.44
C ASN A 114 -4.39 -4.90 -57.04
N ALA A 115 -4.58 -4.96 -58.36
CA ALA A 115 -5.14 -3.92 -59.21
C ALA A 115 -6.57 -4.28 -59.61
N GLY A 116 -7.47 -3.28 -59.59
CA GLY A 116 -8.76 -3.23 -60.30
C GLY A 116 -9.80 -4.29 -59.92
N ASP A 117 -11.10 -4.10 -60.02
CA ASP A 117 -11.99 -3.02 -60.44
C ASP A 117 -13.40 -3.43 -59.95
N ASP A 118 -14.31 -2.46 -59.97
CA ASP A 118 -15.74 -2.62 -60.31
C ASP A 118 -16.83 -2.68 -59.22
N ASP A 119 -17.63 -1.61 -59.30
CA ASP A 119 -19.08 -1.44 -59.13
C ASP A 119 -19.74 -1.33 -57.75
N SER A 120 -20.37 -0.16 -57.57
CA SER A 120 -21.26 0.28 -56.46
C SER A 120 -22.71 -0.26 -56.68
N PRO A 121 -23.79 0.09 -55.94
CA PRO A 121 -23.91 1.06 -54.83
C PRO A 121 -24.90 0.69 -53.67
N SER A 122 -24.99 1.63 -52.71
CA SER A 122 -26.17 2.02 -51.90
C SER A 122 -26.61 1.20 -50.68
N HIS A 123 -26.36 1.75 -49.46
CA HIS A 123 -27.45 2.05 -48.52
C HIS A 123 -27.04 3.03 -47.39
N THR A 124 -27.54 4.27 -47.53
CA THR A 124 -28.11 5.19 -46.52
C THR A 124 -27.49 5.33 -45.12
N THR A 125 -26.96 6.54 -44.90
CA THR A 125 -26.58 7.21 -43.66
C THR A 125 -27.76 7.45 -42.69
N GLU A 126 -27.45 7.31 -41.39
CA GLU A 126 -28.11 7.82 -40.15
C GLU A 126 -28.82 9.19 -40.28
N PRO A 127 -29.73 9.64 -39.36
CA PRO A 127 -29.52 9.59 -37.89
C PRO A 127 -30.78 9.52 -36.99
N GLY A 128 -30.58 9.21 -35.70
CA GLY A 128 -31.55 9.62 -34.67
C GLY A 128 -31.53 8.81 -33.38
N ARG A 129 -30.72 9.22 -32.41
CA ARG A 129 -31.02 8.93 -31.00
C ARG A 129 -30.92 10.18 -30.15
N ALA A 130 -32.10 10.62 -29.72
CA ALA A 130 -32.35 11.75 -28.87
C ALA A 130 -31.76 11.55 -27.47
N PHE A 131 -31.04 12.57 -27.00
CA PHE A 131 -30.78 12.80 -25.58
C PHE A 131 -32.10 13.06 -24.85
N ARG A 132 -32.38 12.29 -23.79
CA ARG A 132 -33.27 12.75 -22.72
C ARG A 132 -32.54 12.61 -21.38
N LEU A 133 -32.20 13.78 -20.84
CA LEU A 133 -31.75 14.01 -19.48
C LEU A 133 -32.98 13.89 -18.56
N SER A 134 -33.05 12.87 -17.71
CA SER A 134 -34.10 12.78 -16.68
C SER A 134 -33.72 13.66 -15.48
N GLN A 135 -34.54 14.67 -15.20
CA GLN A 135 -34.47 15.50 -14.00
C GLN A 135 -34.92 14.73 -12.74
N PRO A 136 -34.45 15.12 -11.53
CA PRO A 136 -34.85 14.51 -10.27
C PRO A 136 -36.23 15.01 -9.79
N ASP A 137 -37.02 14.06 -9.28
CA ASP A 137 -38.36 14.25 -8.72
C ASP A 137 -38.30 14.96 -7.35
N GLN A 138 -38.90 16.15 -7.28
CA GLN A 138 -39.21 16.85 -6.03
C GLN A 138 -40.70 16.75 -5.79
N ARG A 139 -41.13 15.96 -4.79
CA ARG A 139 -42.43 16.13 -4.17
C ARG A 139 -42.43 15.76 -2.68
N THR A 140 -42.51 16.80 -1.87
CA THR A 140 -43.04 16.81 -0.49
C THR A 140 -44.57 16.56 -0.54
N PRO A 141 -45.18 16.05 0.54
CA PRO A 141 -45.61 16.92 1.65
C PRO A 141 -45.12 16.50 3.04
#